data_AF-A0A163JYH5-F1
#
_entry.id   AF-A0A163JYH5-F1
#
_cell.length_a   1.000
_cell.length_b   1.000
_cell.length_c   1.000
_cell.angle_alpha   90.00
_cell.angle_beta   90.00
_cell.angle_gamma   90.00
#
_symmetry.space_group_name_H-M   'P 1'
#
loop_
_entity.id
_entity.type
_entity.pdbx_description
1 polymer ?
#
loop_
_entity_poly.entity_id
_entity_poly.type
_entity_poly.pdbx_seq_one_letter_code
_entity_poly.pdbx_strand_id
1 'polypeptide(L)'
;MKNPFATKSDTDMHPGVDSKSDGNAPAGPDLMAEKTQTTTEPINAYAPPEPSSSSPPPPPPPPPESPSKQEQGVVDDHHKPNKGRLVVRFWQAIAAVGAFGFQIGASSYAGTPFLFDDAKLQYYTYAIDLVSLLWALFMIYVYLTRRFGSNTGKVKRPIAFAVDTALAALFGVATFYQFATYNCPPGQYNGW
;
A
#
# COMPACT_ATOMS: atom_id res chain seq x y z
N MET A 1 -19.16 -45.85 0.93
CA MET A 1 -19.09 -44.55 0.21
C MET A 1 -17.72 -44.47 -0.45
N LYS A 2 -17.67 -44.41 -1.78
CA LYS A 2 -16.44 -44.46 -2.61
C LYS A 2 -15.95 -43.04 -2.89
N ASN A 3 -14.67 -42.77 -2.66
CA ASN A 3 -14.03 -41.49 -2.98
C ASN A 3 -13.91 -41.32 -4.51
N PRO A 4 -14.40 -40.22 -5.12
CA PRO A 4 -14.30 -39.98 -6.56
C PRO A 4 -12.95 -39.37 -7.02
N PHE A 5 -11.98 -39.17 -6.13
CA PHE A 5 -10.70 -38.50 -6.45
C PHE A 5 -9.50 -39.44 -6.68
N ALA A 6 -9.74 -40.73 -6.97
CA ALA A 6 -8.67 -41.63 -7.39
C ALA A 6 -8.38 -41.45 -8.89
N THR A 7 -7.66 -40.40 -9.25
CA THR A 7 -7.06 -40.28 -10.58
C THR A 7 -5.92 -41.29 -10.70
N LYS A 8 -6.14 -42.28 -11.57
CA LYS A 8 -5.10 -43.20 -12.05
C LYS A 8 -3.94 -42.39 -12.65
N SER A 9 -2.76 -42.55 -12.08
CA SER A 9 -1.50 -42.20 -12.70
C SER A 9 -1.06 -43.36 -13.61
N ASP A 10 -1.63 -43.42 -14.82
CA ASP A 10 -1.07 -44.21 -15.91
C ASP A 10 -0.25 -43.23 -16.78
N THR A 11 1.00 -42.99 -16.39
CA THR A 11 1.98 -42.32 -17.26
C THR A 11 2.82 -43.41 -17.92
N ASP A 12 2.39 -43.77 -19.13
CA ASP A 12 3.17 -44.56 -20.07
C ASP A 12 4.49 -43.86 -20.38
N MET A 13 5.58 -44.62 -20.24
CA MET A 13 6.89 -44.25 -20.75
C MET A 13 6.85 -44.20 -22.27
N HIS A 14 7.03 -43.02 -22.86
CA HIS A 14 7.43 -42.91 -24.26
C HIS A 14 8.92 -42.54 -24.34
N PRO A 15 9.78 -43.40 -24.90
CA PRO A 15 11.18 -43.06 -25.16
C PRO A 15 11.31 -42.34 -26.51
N GLY A 16 12.21 -41.37 -26.55
CA GLY A 16 13.01 -41.04 -27.73
C GLY A 16 12.33 -40.19 -28.81
N VAL A 17 12.57 -38.88 -28.76
CA VAL A 17 12.76 -38.08 -29.98
C VAL A 17 13.97 -37.19 -29.79
N ASP A 18 15.08 -37.60 -30.39
CA ASP A 18 16.30 -36.83 -30.58
C ASP A 18 15.99 -35.57 -31.39
N SER A 19 15.95 -34.41 -30.74
CA SER A 19 15.94 -33.12 -31.43
C SER A 19 17.33 -32.51 -31.40
N LYS A 20 17.98 -32.78 -32.54
CA LYS A 20 19.18 -32.20 -33.11
C LYS A 20 19.39 -30.72 -32.75
N SER A 21 20.55 -30.48 -32.16
CA SER A 21 21.22 -29.20 -32.00
C SER A 21 21.62 -28.63 -33.37
N ASP A 22 21.03 -27.50 -33.75
CA ASP A 22 21.60 -26.52 -34.69
C ASP A 22 21.20 -25.14 -34.09
N GLY A 23 22.08 -24.37 -33.45
CA GLY A 23 23.31 -23.86 -34.02
C GLY A 23 23.02 -22.63 -34.88
N ASN A 24 22.47 -21.54 -34.31
CA ASN A 24 22.58 -20.23 -34.95
C ASN A 24 22.49 -19.08 -33.94
N ALA A 25 23.66 -18.56 -33.58
CA ALA A 25 23.81 -17.22 -33.02
C ALA A 25 23.79 -16.20 -34.17
N PRO A 26 23.26 -15.00 -33.93
CA PRO A 26 23.99 -13.83 -34.39
C PRO A 26 24.28 -12.88 -33.23
N ALA A 27 25.53 -12.42 -33.26
CA ALA A 27 26.06 -11.33 -32.47
C ALA A 27 25.29 -10.02 -32.71
N GLY A 28 25.19 -9.22 -31.66
CA GLY A 28 24.81 -7.82 -31.74
C GLY A 28 24.74 -7.17 -30.36
N PRO A 29 25.80 -6.49 -29.91
CA PRO A 29 25.76 -5.65 -28.72
C PRO A 29 25.48 -4.21 -29.15
N ASP A 30 24.27 -3.71 -28.92
CA ASP A 30 24.02 -2.26 -28.94
C ASP A 30 23.74 -1.77 -27.53
N LEU A 31 24.85 -1.41 -26.90
CA LEU A 31 24.95 -0.50 -25.77
C LEU A 31 24.32 0.85 -26.16
N MET A 32 23.10 1.11 -25.70
CA MET A 32 22.63 2.49 -25.55
C MET A 32 22.66 2.84 -24.07
N ALA A 33 23.75 3.51 -23.71
CA ALA A 33 23.92 4.18 -22.43
C ALA A 33 22.87 5.29 -22.30
N GLU A 34 21.88 5.08 -21.43
CA GLU A 34 20.96 6.13 -21.02
C GLU A 34 21.71 7.13 -20.12
N LYS A 35 22.01 8.27 -20.71
CA LYS A 35 22.70 9.40 -20.12
C LYS A 35 21.75 10.10 -19.13
N THR A 36 21.81 9.73 -17.85
CA THR A 36 21.16 10.51 -16.78
C THR A 36 21.84 11.87 -16.69
N GLN A 37 21.15 12.91 -17.16
CA GLN A 37 21.56 14.31 -17.00
C GLN A 37 21.30 14.74 -15.56
N THR A 38 22.40 14.99 -14.84
CA THR A 38 22.41 15.75 -13.59
C THR A 38 22.09 17.22 -13.90
N THR A 39 20.85 17.63 -13.64
CA THR A 39 20.49 19.06 -13.59
C THR A 39 20.98 19.62 -12.27
N THR A 40 22.15 20.24 -12.31
CA THR A 40 22.71 21.11 -11.28
C THR A 40 21.90 22.40 -11.26
N GLU A 41 21.06 22.61 -10.25
CA GLU A 41 20.50 23.93 -9.98
C GLU A 41 21.60 24.90 -9.50
N PRO A 42 21.68 26.12 -10.04
CA PRO A 42 22.62 27.12 -9.57
C PRO A 42 22.18 27.70 -8.22
N ILE A 43 23.12 27.65 -7.29
CA ILE A 43 23.14 28.37 -6.02
C ILE A 43 23.06 29.87 -6.33
N ASN A 44 21.89 30.47 -6.17
CA ASN A 44 21.74 31.93 -6.16
C ASN A 44 22.01 32.43 -4.75
N ALA A 45 23.27 32.79 -4.51
CA ALA A 45 23.70 33.61 -3.39
C ALA A 45 23.33 35.08 -3.69
N TYR A 46 22.30 35.59 -3.03
CA TYR A 46 22.10 37.03 -2.86
C TYR A 46 21.75 37.32 -1.41
N ALA A 47 22.75 37.84 -0.69
CA ALA A 47 22.59 38.73 0.44
C ALA A 47 23.24 40.07 0.04
N PRO A 48 23.14 41.13 0.85
CA PRO A 48 21.95 41.87 1.29
C PRO A 48 22.04 43.35 0.82
N PRO A 49 20.98 44.14 1.01
CA PRO A 49 21.23 45.49 1.55
C PRO A 49 20.37 45.79 2.79
N GLU A 50 21.03 45.94 3.93
CA GLU A 50 20.64 46.87 5.00
C GLU A 50 20.90 48.32 4.55
N PRO A 51 20.53 49.37 5.30
CA PRO A 51 19.30 49.61 6.06
C PRO A 51 18.67 50.96 5.62
N SER A 52 17.35 51.09 5.64
CA SER A 52 16.70 52.41 5.63
C SER A 52 15.97 52.62 6.94
N SER A 53 16.73 53.22 7.86
CA SER A 53 16.23 53.87 9.07
C SER A 53 15.24 54.96 8.68
N SER A 54 13.96 54.70 8.94
CA SER A 54 12.95 55.75 9.06
C SER A 54 12.24 55.50 10.39
N SER A 55 12.55 56.34 11.37
CA SER A 55 11.87 56.35 12.66
C SER A 55 10.39 56.67 12.43
N PRO A 56 9.45 55.78 12.79
CA PRO A 56 8.05 56.17 12.86
C PRO A 56 7.85 57.13 14.06
N PRO A 57 6.93 58.10 13.95
CA PRO A 57 6.57 58.98 15.06
C PRO A 57 6.06 58.17 16.27
N PRO A 58 6.18 58.72 17.50
CA PRO A 58 5.70 58.04 18.69
C PRO A 58 4.21 57.71 18.57
N PRO A 59 3.78 56.49 18.97
CA PRO A 59 2.37 56.13 18.94
C PRO A 59 1.58 57.03 19.90
N PRO A 60 0.33 57.39 19.56
CA PRO A 60 -0.57 58.05 20.50
C PRO A 60 -0.75 57.18 21.76
N PRO A 61 -1.05 57.80 22.93
CA PRO A 61 -1.26 57.07 24.17
C PRO A 61 -2.31 55.97 23.98
N PRO A 62 -2.11 54.79 24.60
CA PRO A 62 -3.04 53.68 24.45
C PRO A 62 -4.43 54.12 24.95
N PRO A 63 -5.50 53.81 24.20
CA PRO A 63 -6.86 53.97 24.72
C PRO A 63 -7.02 53.13 26.01
N PRO A 64 -7.83 53.59 26.97
CA PRO A 64 -8.01 52.91 28.25
C PRO A 64 -8.36 51.45 28.02
N GLU A 65 -7.61 50.58 28.72
CA GLU A 65 -7.76 49.13 28.70
C GLU A 65 -9.24 48.78 28.77
N SER A 66 -9.80 48.39 27.62
CA SER A 66 -11.08 47.71 27.60
C SER A 66 -10.89 46.41 28.38
N PRO A 67 -11.78 46.10 29.33
CA PRO A 67 -11.63 44.96 30.22
C PRO A 67 -11.38 43.71 29.39
N SER A 68 -10.18 43.16 29.58
CA SER A 68 -9.79 41.78 29.38
C SER A 68 -10.92 40.92 28.84
N LYS A 69 -10.92 40.72 27.51
CA LYS A 69 -11.58 39.56 26.91
C LYS A 69 -11.07 38.37 27.69
N GLN A 70 -11.96 37.81 28.50
CA GLN A 70 -11.78 36.59 29.24
C GLN A 70 -10.98 35.62 28.38
N GLU A 71 -9.86 35.13 28.93
CA GLU A 71 -9.31 33.84 28.56
C GLU A 71 -10.47 32.85 28.60
N GLN A 72 -11.09 32.64 27.45
CA GLN A 72 -11.89 31.48 27.17
C GLN A 72 -10.90 30.33 27.29
N GLY A 73 -10.80 29.79 28.51
CA GLY A 73 -10.14 28.54 28.78
C GLY A 73 -10.68 27.57 27.75
N VAL A 74 -9.81 27.20 26.80
CA VAL A 74 -10.08 26.17 25.83
C VAL A 74 -10.31 24.93 26.68
N VAL A 75 -11.58 24.65 26.97
CA VAL A 75 -11.99 23.40 27.57
C VAL A 75 -11.56 22.37 26.56
N ASP A 76 -10.41 21.75 26.81
CA ASP A 76 -9.88 20.64 26.05
C ASP A 76 -10.88 19.49 26.22
N ASP A 77 -11.93 19.53 25.40
CA ASP A 77 -12.91 18.47 25.26
C ASP A 77 -12.12 17.23 24.84
N HIS A 78 -11.80 16.41 25.84
CA HIS A 78 -11.10 15.15 25.69
C HIS A 78 -12.02 14.21 24.89
N HIS A 79 -11.96 14.36 23.57
CA HIS A 79 -12.81 13.62 22.67
C HIS A 79 -12.48 12.13 22.79
N LYS A 80 -13.46 11.38 23.29
CA LYS A 80 -13.34 9.95 23.53
C LYS A 80 -12.96 9.26 22.21
N PRO A 81 -11.94 8.39 22.19
CA PRO A 81 -11.49 7.75 20.97
C PRO A 81 -12.63 6.94 20.31
N ASN A 82 -12.81 7.14 19.01
CA ASN A 82 -13.90 6.53 18.23
C ASN A 82 -13.69 5.02 18.09
N LYS A 83 -14.53 4.23 18.78
CA LYS A 83 -14.55 2.76 18.72
C LYS A 83 -14.88 2.23 17.33
N GLY A 84 -15.69 2.96 16.54
CA GLY A 84 -16.08 2.55 15.19
C GLY A 84 -14.87 2.39 14.27
N ARG A 85 -13.85 3.25 14.41
CA ARG A 85 -12.62 3.14 13.63
C ARG A 85 -11.88 1.83 13.90
N LEU A 86 -11.89 1.32 15.13
CA LEU A 86 -11.27 0.03 15.45
C LEU A 86 -12.00 -1.13 14.76
N VAL A 87 -13.33 -1.10 14.80
CA VAL A 87 -14.16 -2.16 14.19
C VAL A 87 -13.92 -2.25 12.69
N VAL A 88 -13.86 -1.10 12.01
CA VAL A 88 -13.54 -1.05 10.58
C VAL A 88 -12.15 -1.65 10.30
N ARG A 89 -11.14 -1.36 11.15
CA ARG A 89 -9.79 -1.94 11.01
C ARG A 89 -9.76 -3.44 11.22
N PHE A 90 -10.52 -3.91 12.19
CA PHE A 90 -10.63 -5.33 12.46
C PHE A 90 -11.28 -6.08 11.30
N TRP A 91 -12.36 -5.53 10.75
CA TRP A 91 -12.98 -6.07 9.52
C TRP A 91 -12.04 -6.01 8.32
N GLN A 92 -11.28 -4.93 8.16
CA GLN A 92 -10.28 -4.82 7.10
C GLN A 92 -9.17 -5.87 7.25
N ALA A 93 -8.76 -6.19 8.48
CA ALA A 93 -7.79 -7.25 8.75
C ALA A 93 -8.37 -8.64 8.40
N ILE A 94 -9.62 -8.92 8.78
CA ILE A 94 -10.29 -10.19 8.40
C ILE A 94 -10.40 -10.29 6.88
N ALA A 95 -10.80 -9.22 6.20
CA ALA A 95 -10.89 -9.18 4.74
C ALA A 95 -9.53 -9.43 4.08
N ALA A 96 -8.46 -8.81 4.59
CA ALA A 96 -7.09 -9.02 4.10
C ALA A 96 -6.62 -10.46 4.31
N VAL A 97 -6.88 -11.07 5.49
CA VAL A 97 -6.59 -12.49 5.75
C VAL A 97 -7.38 -13.38 4.79
N GLY A 98 -8.66 -13.08 4.56
CA GLY A 98 -9.52 -13.81 3.64
C GLY A 98 -9.01 -13.74 2.20
N ALA A 99 -8.67 -12.55 1.72
CA ALA A 99 -8.12 -12.34 0.37
C ALA A 99 -6.79 -13.07 0.18
N PHE A 100 -5.86 -12.90 1.11
CA PHE A 100 -4.55 -13.55 1.07
C PHE A 100 -4.67 -15.08 1.16
N GLY A 101 -5.48 -15.58 2.10
CA GLY A 101 -5.75 -17.00 2.27
C GLY A 101 -6.44 -17.61 1.05
N PHE A 102 -7.37 -16.87 0.42
CA PHE A 102 -8.03 -17.29 -0.81
C PHE A 102 -7.02 -17.43 -1.95
N GLN A 103 -6.13 -16.46 -2.14
CA GLN A 103 -5.12 -16.54 -3.21
C GLN A 103 -4.16 -17.72 -3.03
N ILE A 104 -3.66 -17.96 -1.81
CA ILE A 104 -2.80 -19.12 -1.51
C ILE A 104 -3.56 -20.45 -1.65
N GLY A 105 -4.81 -20.48 -1.20
CA GLY A 105 -5.64 -21.68 -1.26
C GLY A 105 -6.09 -22.03 -2.67
N ALA A 106 -6.35 -21.01 -3.50
CA ALA A 106 -6.86 -21.18 -4.85
C ALA A 106 -5.86 -21.89 -5.77
N SER A 107 -4.55 -21.60 -5.67
CA SER A 107 -3.53 -22.34 -6.45
C SER A 107 -3.48 -23.82 -6.08
N SER A 108 -3.52 -24.13 -4.78
CA SER A 108 -3.53 -25.51 -4.29
C SER A 108 -4.79 -26.26 -4.72
N TYR A 109 -5.94 -25.59 -4.72
CA TYR A 109 -7.22 -26.18 -5.13
C TYR A 109 -7.31 -26.39 -6.66
N ALA A 110 -6.81 -25.44 -7.44
CA ALA A 110 -6.81 -25.52 -8.90
C ALA A 110 -5.79 -26.52 -9.46
N GLY A 111 -4.81 -26.94 -8.65
CA GLY A 111 -3.70 -27.78 -9.11
C GLY A 111 -2.77 -27.07 -10.09
N THR A 112 -2.85 -25.75 -10.18
CA THR A 112 -1.99 -24.91 -11.02
C THR A 112 -1.07 -24.07 -10.13
N PRO A 113 0.23 -23.93 -10.47
CA PRO A 113 1.17 -23.16 -9.67
C PRO A 113 0.84 -21.65 -9.66
N PHE A 114 0.18 -21.16 -10.72
CA PHE A 114 -0.22 -19.77 -10.88
C PHE A 114 -1.69 -19.70 -11.33
N LEU A 115 -2.41 -18.71 -10.81
CA LEU A 115 -3.82 -18.45 -11.16
C LEU A 115 -3.94 -17.54 -12.38
N PHE A 116 -2.90 -16.75 -12.61
CA PHE A 116 -2.81 -15.75 -13.66
C PHE A 116 -1.70 -16.15 -14.63
N ASP A 117 -1.91 -15.90 -15.93
CA ASP A 117 -0.90 -16.13 -16.96
C ASP A 117 0.38 -15.33 -16.70
N ASP A 118 0.27 -14.15 -16.07
CA ASP A 118 1.41 -13.35 -15.66
C ASP A 118 1.72 -13.51 -14.17
N ALA A 119 2.77 -14.28 -13.87
CA ALA A 119 3.27 -14.48 -12.52
C ALA A 119 3.63 -13.16 -11.81
N LYS A 120 4.06 -12.13 -12.55
CA LYS A 120 4.44 -10.82 -11.98
C LYS A 120 3.25 -10.14 -11.31
N LEU A 121 2.08 -10.19 -11.94
CA LEU A 121 0.86 -9.59 -11.41
C LEU A 121 0.39 -10.33 -10.15
N GLN A 122 0.55 -11.65 -10.13
CA GLN A 122 0.26 -12.46 -8.95
C GLN A 122 1.17 -12.10 -7.77
N TYR A 123 2.49 -12.02 -7.99
CA TYR A 123 3.44 -11.63 -6.94
C TYR A 123 3.21 -10.19 -6.44
N TYR A 124 2.87 -9.27 -7.34
CA TYR A 124 2.54 -7.90 -6.98
C TYR A 124 1.32 -7.83 -6.04
N THR A 125 0.27 -8.57 -6.37
CA THR A 125 -0.94 -8.65 -5.54
C THR A 125 -0.62 -9.27 -4.18
N TYR A 126 0.12 -10.38 -4.14
CA TYR A 126 0.56 -11.00 -2.90
C TYR A 126 1.35 -10.04 -2.00
N ALA A 127 2.25 -9.26 -2.58
CA ALA A 127 3.03 -8.28 -1.83
C ALA A 127 2.14 -7.19 -1.23
N ILE A 128 1.17 -6.66 -1.99
CA ILE A 128 0.23 -5.65 -1.50
C ILE A 128 -0.65 -6.20 -0.38
N ASP A 129 -1.16 -7.42 -0.53
CA ASP A 129 -2.03 -8.04 0.48
C ASP A 129 -1.25 -8.33 1.76
N LEU A 130 -0.02 -8.83 1.64
CA LEU A 130 0.85 -9.06 2.80
C LEU A 130 1.22 -7.76 3.51
N VAL A 131 1.61 -6.71 2.78
CA VAL A 131 1.92 -5.40 3.37
C VAL A 131 0.69 -4.79 4.02
N SER A 132 -0.48 -4.91 3.39
CA SER A 132 -1.75 -4.42 3.93
C SER A 132 -2.15 -5.17 5.21
N LEU A 133 -1.94 -6.48 5.25
CA LEU A 133 -2.15 -7.31 6.43
C LEU A 133 -1.22 -6.91 7.57
N LEU A 134 0.09 -6.79 7.30
CA LEU A 134 1.08 -6.35 8.29
C LEU A 134 0.77 -4.95 8.82
N TRP A 135 0.36 -4.03 7.96
CA TRP A 135 -0.03 -2.68 8.35
C TRP A 135 -1.30 -2.68 9.23
N ALA A 136 -2.31 -3.48 8.88
CA ALA A 136 -3.52 -3.63 9.69
C ALA A 136 -3.20 -4.23 11.07
N LEU A 137 -2.35 -5.27 11.13
CA LEU A 137 -1.88 -5.87 12.39
C LEU A 137 -1.09 -4.87 13.23
N PHE A 138 -0.20 -4.08 12.61
CA PHE A 138 0.54 -3.02 13.29
C PHE A 138 -0.41 -1.98 13.91
N MET A 139 -1.44 -1.55 13.19
CA MET A 139 -2.43 -0.60 13.71
C MET A 139 -3.24 -1.18 14.87
N ILE A 140 -3.64 -2.45 14.78
CA ILE A 140 -4.31 -3.15 15.88
C ILE A 140 -3.38 -3.25 17.08
N TYR A 141 -2.11 -3.61 16.88
CA TYR A 141 -1.09 -3.67 17.92
C TYR A 141 -0.88 -2.31 18.61
N VAL A 142 -0.73 -1.22 17.84
CA VAL A 142 -0.64 0.15 18.39
C VAL A 142 -1.90 0.52 19.17
N TYR A 143 -3.07 0.10 18.72
CA TYR A 143 -4.32 0.34 19.44
C TYR A 143 -4.38 -0.44 20.77
N LEU A 144 -4.02 -1.72 20.76
CA LEU A 144 -4.00 -2.57 21.96
C LEU A 144 -2.96 -2.07 22.97
N THR A 145 -1.75 -1.75 22.51
CA THR A 145 -0.69 -1.20 23.38
C THR A 145 -1.09 0.16 23.96
N ARG A 146 -1.83 1.00 23.23
CA ARG A 146 -2.41 2.23 23.80
C ARG A 146 -3.56 1.95 24.78
N ARG A 147 -4.33 0.89 24.57
CA ARG A 147 -5.45 0.53 25.45
C ARG A 147 -4.97 -0.05 26.78
N PHE A 148 -3.87 -0.81 26.75
CA PHE A 148 -3.34 -1.54 27.91
C PHE A 148 -2.04 -0.96 28.48
N GLY A 149 -1.32 -0.13 27.73
CA GLY A 149 -0.05 0.49 28.11
C GLY A 149 -0.17 2.00 28.26
N SER A 150 0.35 2.54 29.37
CA SER A 150 0.26 3.97 29.69
C SER A 150 1.26 4.86 28.95
N ASN A 151 2.28 4.29 28.29
CA ASN A 151 3.47 5.04 27.83
C ASN A 151 3.84 4.88 26.34
N THR A 152 2.94 4.36 25.50
CA THR A 152 3.26 4.20 24.06
C THR A 152 3.12 5.53 23.32
N GLY A 153 4.14 5.89 22.53
CA GLY A 153 4.20 7.13 21.74
C GLY A 153 2.99 7.34 20.82
N LYS A 154 2.57 8.60 20.67
CA LYS A 154 1.42 8.98 19.84
C LYS A 154 1.80 8.96 18.36
N VAL A 155 1.32 7.97 17.62
CA VAL A 155 1.36 8.01 16.14
C VAL A 155 0.53 9.20 15.66
N LYS A 156 1.11 10.05 14.81
CA LYS A 156 0.42 11.20 14.23
C LYS A 156 -0.69 10.71 13.31
N ARG A 157 -1.94 11.13 13.57
CA ARG A 157 -3.13 10.82 12.76
C ARG A 157 -2.97 10.99 11.24
N PRO A 158 -2.32 12.06 10.71
CA PRO A 158 -2.17 12.22 9.27
C PRO A 158 -1.28 11.15 8.63
N ILE A 159 -0.26 10.65 9.32
CA ILE A 159 0.64 9.61 8.79
C ILE A 159 -0.14 8.32 8.60
N ALA A 160 -0.90 7.91 9.63
CA ALA A 160 -1.79 6.76 9.56
C ALA A 160 -2.71 6.84 8.34
N PHE A 161 -3.40 7.98 8.19
CA PHE A 161 -4.34 8.21 7.09
C PHE A 161 -3.66 8.19 5.72
N ALA A 162 -2.47 8.79 5.58
CA ALA A 162 -1.73 8.79 4.32
C ALA A 162 -1.35 7.37 3.88
N VAL A 163 -0.83 6.54 4.79
CA VAL A 163 -0.48 5.15 4.48
C VAL A 163 -1.71 4.33 4.13
N ASP A 164 -2.81 4.52 4.86
CA ASP A 164 -4.07 3.84 4.57
C ASP A 164 -4.62 4.18 3.18
N THR A 165 -4.51 5.45 2.80
CA THR A 165 -4.93 5.94 1.48
C THR A 165 -4.03 5.36 0.38
N ALA A 166 -2.70 5.31 0.61
CA ALA A 166 -1.75 4.73 -0.33
C ALA A 166 -2.00 3.23 -0.54
N LEU A 167 -2.21 2.46 0.53
CA LEU A 167 -2.51 1.03 0.43
C LEU A 167 -3.86 0.78 -0.25
N ALA A 168 -4.88 1.58 0.05
CA ALA A 168 -6.18 1.49 -0.62
C ALA A 168 -6.06 1.79 -2.13
N ALA A 169 -5.27 2.79 -2.51
CA ALA A 169 -5.01 3.10 -3.92
C ALA A 169 -4.27 1.97 -4.63
N LEU A 170 -3.21 1.41 -4.03
CA LEU A 170 -2.46 0.28 -4.58
C LEU A 170 -3.36 -0.96 -4.75
N PHE A 171 -4.17 -1.26 -3.74
CA PHE A 171 -5.14 -2.35 -3.81
C PHE A 171 -6.18 -2.12 -4.90
N GLY A 172 -6.67 -0.88 -5.05
CA GLY A 172 -7.60 -0.51 -6.11
C GLY A 172 -7.00 -0.71 -7.51
N VAL A 173 -5.74 -0.32 -7.71
CA VAL A 173 -5.02 -0.54 -8.97
C VAL A 173 -4.85 -2.04 -9.25
N ALA A 174 -4.39 -2.82 -8.27
CA ALA A 174 -4.23 -4.27 -8.42
C ALA A 174 -5.56 -4.95 -8.79
N THR A 175 -6.64 -4.60 -8.08
CA THR A 175 -7.99 -5.12 -8.32
C THR A 175 -8.49 -4.73 -9.72
N PHE A 176 -8.29 -3.48 -10.13
CA PHE A 176 -8.67 -3.01 -11.46
C PHE A 176 -7.94 -3.78 -12.57
N TYR A 177 -6.63 -4.01 -12.43
CA TYR A 177 -5.87 -4.80 -13.39
C TYR A 177 -6.39 -6.24 -13.48
N GLN A 178 -6.71 -6.87 -12.34
CA GLN A 178 -7.29 -8.22 -12.34
C GLN A 178 -8.61 -8.28 -13.11
N PHE A 179 -9.54 -7.35 -12.84
CA PHE A 179 -10.81 -7.30 -13.55
C PHE A 179 -10.65 -6.97 -15.05
N ALA A 180 -9.75 -6.04 -15.38
CA ALA A 180 -9.53 -5.63 -16.76
C ALA A 180 -8.89 -6.75 -17.61
N THR A 181 -8.00 -7.53 -17.01
CA THR A 181 -7.21 -8.56 -17.71
C THR A 181 -7.95 -9.90 -17.77
N TYR A 182 -8.59 -10.29 -16.66
CA TYR A 182 -9.22 -11.60 -16.51
C TYR A 182 -10.74 -11.42 -16.47
N ASN A 183 -11.32 -11.13 -17.64
CA ASN A 183 -12.77 -11.12 -17.79
C ASN A 183 -13.27 -12.57 -17.83
N CYS A 184 -13.98 -13.00 -16.78
CA CYS A 184 -14.71 -14.27 -16.81
C CYS A 184 -15.91 -14.13 -17.76
N PRO A 185 -15.97 -14.90 -18.86
CA PRO A 185 -17.15 -14.88 -19.72
C PRO A 185 -18.36 -15.38 -18.92
N PRO A 186 -19.53 -14.73 -18.99
CA PRO A 186 -20.71 -15.19 -18.27
C PRO A 186 -21.07 -16.62 -18.69
N GLY A 187 -21.15 -17.53 -17.72
CA GLY A 187 -21.52 -18.94 -17.94
C GLY A 187 -20.35 -19.93 -18.10
N GLN A 188 -19.10 -19.49 -17.95
CA GLN A 188 -17.93 -20.38 -17.87
C GLN A 188 -17.66 -20.81 -16.41
N TYR A 189 -16.71 -21.73 -16.21
CA TYR A 189 -16.17 -22.13 -14.87
C TYR A 189 -17.21 -22.51 -13.80
N ASN A 190 -18.24 -23.29 -14.16
CA ASN A 190 -19.27 -23.81 -13.24
C ASN A 190 -20.01 -22.72 -12.44
N GLY A 191 -20.18 -21.52 -13.01
CA GLY A 191 -20.97 -20.45 -12.40
C GLY A 191 -20.21 -19.59 -11.39
N TRP A 192 -18.88 -19.60 -11.43
CA TRP A 192 -18.01 -18.61 -10.78
C TRP A 192 -17.69 -17.44 -11.72
#